data_AF-A0A7Y6MGK9-F1
#
_entry.id   AF-A0A7Y6MGK9-F1
#
_cell.length_a   1.000
_cell.length_b   1.000
_cell.length_c   1.000
_cell.angle_alpha   90.00
_cell.angle_beta   90.00
_cell.angle_gamma   90.00
#
_symmetry.space_group_name_H-M   'P 1'
#
loop_
_entity.id
_entity.type
_entity.pdbx_description
1 polymer ?
#
loop_
_entity_poly.entity_id
_entity_poly.type
_entity_poly.pdbx_seq_one_letter_code
_entity_poly.pdbx_strand_id
1 'polypeptide(L)'
;MPAPPYLRIVEDVKARVARGELKEGDRVPSTRRLAQDWGVALATAAKALTVLAQEGVVRAEPRVGTLVTSWRPGAGPRAQAGARRLGGGEHELTRERVVAVAVEMADAEGLAAVSMRGVAGRLGASTMSLYRHVRDKDDLVGLMIDAVLGEFPLPEEPPPGWRARLELSARLQWAAYRRHPWLAWVTSLTRPRPSPGLLRHTEWALAAVDGHGLAPDAMMRIHILLYSYVQGIAANLELEQQAQAATGLTDEEWMDRNAPYPALLAQGGYPTFVKVVEDLGGDFELDLDRLFEFGLRPLLDGLALIIERG
;
A
#
# COMPACT_ATOMS: atom_id res chain seq x y z
N MET A 1 -2.00 19.42 24.04
CA MET A 1 -1.53 18.12 23.49
C MET A 1 -0.04 18.22 23.25
N PRO A 2 0.77 17.22 23.64
CA PRO A 2 2.20 17.21 23.32
C PRO A 2 2.39 17.21 21.79
N ALA A 3 3.41 17.91 21.30
CA ALA A 3 3.75 17.91 19.88
C ALA A 3 4.06 16.47 19.39
N PRO A 4 3.60 16.09 18.18
CA PRO A 4 3.90 14.81 17.55
C PRO A 4 5.40 14.44 17.62
N PRO A 5 5.77 13.17 17.88
CA PRO A 5 7.16 12.76 18.08
C PRO A 5 8.13 13.16 16.95
N TYR A 6 7.70 13.09 15.69
CA TYR A 6 8.53 13.49 14.54
C TYR A 6 8.87 14.99 14.56
N LEU A 7 7.97 15.87 15.03
CA LEU A 7 8.23 17.30 15.11
C LEU A 7 9.27 17.64 16.17
N ARG A 8 9.35 16.85 17.25
CA ARG A 8 10.40 17.03 18.27
C ARG A 8 11.79 16.74 17.70
N ILE A 9 11.90 15.73 16.83
CA ILE A 9 13.13 15.39 16.12
C ILE A 9 13.50 16.52 15.14
N VAL A 10 12.53 17.04 14.38
CA VAL A 10 12.73 18.16 13.44
C VAL A 10 13.27 19.40 14.17
N GLU A 11 12.61 19.80 15.25
CA GLU A 11 12.99 20.98 16.02
C GLU A 11 14.36 20.81 16.71
N ASP A 12 14.69 19.62 17.20
CA ASP A 12 16.03 19.34 17.74
C ASP A 12 17.12 19.51 16.68
N VAL A 13 16.97 18.86 15.51
CA VAL A 13 17.97 18.97 14.44
C VAL A 13 18.14 20.42 13.97
N LYS A 14 17.03 21.16 13.79
CA LYS A 14 17.09 22.60 13.50
C LYS A 14 17.81 23.39 14.57
N ALA A 15 17.54 23.11 15.84
CA ALA A 15 18.19 23.79 16.96
C ALA A 15 19.70 23.50 17.00
N ARG A 16 20.11 22.27 16.70
CA ARG A 16 21.53 21.88 16.59
C ARG A 16 22.24 22.58 15.43
N VAL A 17 21.59 22.71 14.28
CA VAL A 17 22.11 23.50 13.14
C VAL A 17 22.21 24.98 13.51
N ALA A 18 21.18 25.53 14.15
CA ALA A 18 21.14 26.94 14.57
C ALA A 18 22.22 27.29 15.62
N ARG A 19 22.53 26.35 16.52
CA ARG A 19 23.62 26.48 17.51
C ARG A 19 25.01 26.19 16.93
N GLY A 20 25.11 25.76 15.67
CA GLY A 20 26.38 25.42 15.01
C GLY A 20 26.99 24.08 15.46
N GLU A 21 26.21 23.24 16.15
CA GLU A 21 26.60 21.87 16.53
C GLU A 21 26.59 20.90 15.33
N LEU A 22 25.80 21.24 14.30
CA LEU A 22 25.82 20.60 13.00
C LEU A 22 26.07 21.67 11.93
N LYS A 23 27.18 21.55 11.22
CA LYS A 23 27.62 22.49 10.17
C LYS A 23 27.21 21.99 8.79
N GLU A 24 27.23 22.88 7.81
CA GLU A 24 27.03 22.50 6.41
C GLU A 24 27.99 21.37 6.00
N GLY A 25 27.44 20.32 5.39
CA GLY A 25 28.18 19.12 5.01
C GLY A 25 28.30 18.06 6.11
N ASP A 26 27.90 18.35 7.36
CA ASP A 26 27.89 17.34 8.43
C ASP A 26 26.78 16.32 8.19
N ARG A 27 27.07 15.06 8.53
CA ARG A 27 26.09 13.98 8.46
C ARG A 27 25.13 14.07 9.64
N VAL A 28 23.83 14.10 9.35
CA VAL A 28 22.82 13.84 10.39
C VAL A 28 22.72 12.33 10.67
N PRO A 29 22.30 11.93 11.88
CA PRO A 29 22.11 10.52 12.20
C PRO A 29 21.16 9.84 11.21
N SER A 30 21.44 8.58 10.88
CA SER A 30 20.60 7.79 9.96
C SER A 30 19.21 7.57 10.54
N THR A 31 18.24 7.22 9.70
CA THR A 31 16.87 6.88 10.13
C THR A 31 16.83 5.88 11.29
N ARG A 32 17.65 4.82 11.21
CA ARG A 32 17.75 3.80 12.26
C ARG A 32 18.32 4.34 13.56
N ARG A 33 19.33 5.22 13.47
CA ARG A 33 19.93 5.84 14.66
C ARG A 33 18.98 6.86 15.30
N LEU A 34 18.28 7.67 14.51
CA LEU A 34 17.25 8.59 15.02
C LEU A 34 16.09 7.84 15.68
N ALA A 35 15.64 6.72 15.11
CA ALA A 35 14.61 5.87 15.69
C ALA A 35 15.04 5.33 17.07
N GLN A 36 16.28 4.85 17.17
CA GLN A 36 16.85 4.35 18.43
C GLN A 36 17.04 5.46 19.47
N ASP A 37 17.68 6.57 19.10
CA ASP A 37 18.02 7.68 20.00
C ASP A 37 16.76 8.34 20.60
N TRP A 38 15.65 8.37 19.84
CA TRP A 38 14.40 8.99 20.26
C TRP A 38 13.33 8.00 20.73
N GLY A 39 13.61 6.69 20.71
CA GLY A 39 12.65 5.65 21.07
C GLY A 39 11.38 5.69 20.21
N VAL A 40 11.50 5.98 18.91
CA VAL A 40 10.38 6.07 17.97
C VAL A 40 10.48 5.02 16.86
N ALA A 41 9.36 4.71 16.20
CA ALA A 41 9.36 3.85 15.02
C ALA A 41 10.23 4.40 13.86
N LEU A 42 10.79 3.51 13.03
CA LEU A 42 11.60 3.87 11.85
C LEU A 42 10.86 4.83 10.90
N ALA A 43 9.55 4.63 10.69
CA ALA A 43 8.73 5.50 9.85
C ALA A 43 8.62 6.94 10.42
N THR A 44 8.56 7.07 11.75
CA THR A 44 8.54 8.38 12.44
C THR A 44 9.86 9.12 12.27
N ALA A 45 10.98 8.41 12.40
CA ALA A 45 12.31 8.97 12.14
C ALA A 45 12.51 9.34 10.65
N ALA A 46 12.00 8.51 9.74
CA ALA A 46 12.02 8.78 8.30
C ALA A 46 11.20 10.03 7.98
N LYS A 47 10.00 10.16 8.55
CA LYS A 47 9.13 11.34 8.42
C LYS A 47 9.82 12.61 8.90
N ALA A 48 10.57 12.57 10.01
CA ALA A 48 11.32 13.71 10.51
C ALA A 48 12.41 14.16 9.51
N LEU A 49 13.17 13.22 8.94
CA LEU A 49 14.17 13.51 7.91
C LEU A 49 13.54 14.08 6.63
N THR A 50 12.37 13.58 6.22
CA THR A 50 11.62 14.11 5.08
C THR A 50 11.20 15.56 5.30
N VAL A 51 10.68 15.89 6.49
CA VAL A 51 10.30 17.28 6.83
C VAL A 51 11.52 18.20 6.83
N LEU A 52 12.63 17.78 7.45
CA LEU A 52 13.89 18.54 7.43
C LEU A 52 14.41 18.76 6.01
N ALA A 53 14.24 17.79 5.10
CA ALA A 53 14.62 17.94 3.70
C ALA A 53 13.71 18.91 2.94
N GLN A 54 12.40 18.85 3.19
CA GLN A 54 11.41 19.77 2.59
C GLN A 54 11.64 21.23 3.01
N GLU A 55 12.05 21.44 4.26
CA GLU A 55 12.38 22.76 4.79
C GLU A 55 13.80 23.22 4.40
N GLY A 56 14.51 22.40 3.62
CA GLY A 56 15.86 22.68 3.16
C GLY A 56 16.87 22.76 4.29
N VAL A 57 16.65 22.04 5.39
CA VAL A 57 17.63 21.91 6.50
C VAL A 57 18.69 20.88 6.13
N VAL A 58 18.26 19.77 5.52
CA VAL A 58 19.12 18.65 5.14
C VAL A 58 18.90 18.19 3.70
N ARG A 59 19.85 17.45 3.13
CA ARG A 59 19.76 16.84 1.81
C ARG A 59 20.28 15.41 1.86
N ALA A 60 19.60 14.47 1.22
CA ALA A 60 20.09 13.11 1.06
C ALA A 60 21.13 13.04 -0.07
N GLU A 61 22.29 12.43 0.19
CA GLU A 61 23.33 12.15 -0.79
C GLU A 61 23.59 10.63 -0.92
N PRO A 62 23.52 10.06 -2.14
CA PRO A 62 23.79 8.64 -2.36
C PRO A 62 25.17 8.22 -1.83
N ARG A 63 25.21 7.12 -1.07
CA ARG A 63 26.41 6.53 -0.43
C ARG A 63 27.05 7.37 0.70
N VAL A 64 26.60 8.59 0.94
CA VAL A 64 27.12 9.49 1.98
C VAL A 64 26.16 9.59 3.16
N GLY A 65 24.85 9.52 2.91
CA GLY A 65 23.80 9.68 3.92
C GLY A 65 23.14 11.05 3.82
N THR A 66 22.47 11.48 4.88
CA THR A 66 21.79 12.78 4.91
C THR A 66 22.72 13.85 5.47
N LEU A 67 22.93 14.93 4.74
CA LEU A 67 23.85 16.03 5.07
C LEU A 67 23.10 17.31 5.42
N VAL A 68 23.65 18.11 6.33
CA VAL A 68 23.16 19.45 6.64
C VAL A 68 23.49 20.42 5.50
N THR A 69 22.53 21.25 5.13
CA THR A 69 22.68 22.29 4.09
C THR A 69 22.98 23.66 4.74
N SER A 70 23.16 24.71 3.92
CA SER A 70 23.36 26.10 4.39
C SER A 70 22.09 26.77 4.96
N TRP A 71 21.27 26.02 5.69
CA TRP A 71 19.98 26.47 6.23
C TRP A 71 20.16 27.49 7.37
N ARG A 72 19.32 28.53 7.41
CA ARG A 72 19.30 29.55 8.48
C ARG A 72 17.90 29.71 9.07
N PRO A 73 17.76 29.83 10.40
CA PRO A 73 16.47 30.12 11.04
C PRO A 73 15.88 31.43 10.52
N GLY A 74 14.63 31.41 10.06
CA GLY A 74 13.91 32.60 9.58
C GLY A 74 14.11 32.94 8.10
N ALA A 75 14.89 32.15 7.33
CA ALA A 75 14.91 32.26 5.88
C ALA A 75 13.59 31.72 5.31
N GLY A 76 12.62 32.61 5.04
CA GLY A 76 11.43 32.26 4.27
C GLY A 76 11.80 31.74 2.86
N PRO A 77 10.94 30.97 2.19
CA PRO A 77 11.24 30.36 0.90
C PRO A 77 11.35 31.44 -0.19
N ARG A 78 12.55 31.99 -0.40
CA ARG A 78 12.86 32.88 -1.53
C ARG A 78 13.94 32.25 -2.40
N ALA A 79 13.48 31.87 -3.60
CA ALA A 79 14.16 32.00 -4.88
C ALA A 79 15.64 31.59 -4.93
N GLN A 80 15.88 30.32 -5.26
CA GLN A 80 17.04 29.94 -6.09
C GLN A 80 16.54 29.57 -7.49
N ALA A 81 16.00 30.56 -8.20
CA ALA A 81 15.90 30.55 -9.64
C ALA A 81 17.05 31.43 -10.16
N GLY A 82 18.16 30.80 -10.56
CA GLY A 82 19.26 31.48 -11.23
C GLY A 82 20.63 31.21 -10.64
N ALA A 83 21.20 30.03 -10.94
CA ALA A 83 22.60 29.87 -11.36
C ALA A 83 23.02 28.38 -11.39
N ARG A 84 22.64 27.66 -12.45
CA ARG A 84 23.55 26.90 -13.33
C ARG A 84 22.77 25.93 -14.23
N ARG A 85 22.54 26.38 -15.46
CA ARG A 85 22.54 25.49 -16.62
C ARG A 85 23.97 25.01 -16.82
N LEU A 86 24.28 23.78 -16.44
CA LEU A 86 25.34 22.94 -17.02
C LEU A 86 24.99 21.47 -16.76
N GLY A 87 24.22 20.90 -17.70
CA GLY A 87 24.20 19.51 -18.18
C GLY A 87 24.30 18.34 -17.20
N GLY A 88 23.20 17.58 -17.08
CA GLY A 88 23.28 16.14 -16.73
C GLY A 88 22.07 15.51 -16.05
N GLY A 89 20.85 15.68 -16.59
CA GLY A 89 19.69 14.81 -16.25
C GLY A 89 18.73 15.35 -15.19
N GLU A 90 17.99 16.42 -15.49
CA GLU A 90 16.61 16.47 -15.01
C GLU A 90 15.91 15.26 -15.65
N HIS A 91 15.62 14.21 -14.87
CA HIS A 91 14.77 13.14 -15.36
C HIS A 91 13.45 13.78 -15.79
N GLU A 92 13.20 13.78 -17.09
CA GLU A 92 12.00 14.37 -17.68
C GLU A 92 10.78 13.85 -16.94
N LEU A 93 9.96 14.76 -16.42
CA LEU A 93 8.75 14.41 -15.71
C LEU A 93 7.81 13.76 -16.74
N THR A 94 7.62 12.44 -16.65
CA THR A 94 6.67 11.70 -17.48
C THR A 94 5.47 11.24 -16.67
N ARG A 95 4.36 10.92 -17.34
CA ARG A 95 3.16 10.38 -16.67
C ARG A 95 3.48 9.09 -15.93
N GLU A 96 4.25 8.21 -16.56
CA GLU A 96 4.67 6.92 -16.02
C GLU A 96 5.47 7.11 -14.73
N ARG A 97 6.37 8.10 -14.71
CA ARG A 97 7.16 8.43 -13.52
C ARG A 97 6.29 8.98 -12.38
N VAL A 98 5.30 9.80 -12.70
CA VAL A 98 4.33 10.32 -11.72
C VAL A 98 3.53 9.17 -11.09
N VAL A 99 3.03 8.25 -11.93
CA VAL A 99 2.27 7.09 -11.48
C VAL A 99 3.12 6.16 -10.63
N ALA A 100 4.35 5.82 -11.07
CA ALA A 100 5.25 4.96 -10.33
C ALA A 100 5.56 5.50 -8.93
N VAL A 101 5.86 6.79 -8.79
CA VAL A 101 6.11 7.40 -7.47
C VAL A 101 4.85 7.43 -6.60
N ALA A 102 3.67 7.57 -7.20
CA ALA A 102 2.42 7.50 -6.46
C ALA A 102 2.13 6.07 -5.95
N VAL A 103 2.39 5.04 -6.78
CA VAL A 103 2.31 3.62 -6.38
C VAL A 103 3.30 3.32 -5.25
N GLU A 104 4.57 3.70 -5.40
CA GLU A 104 5.58 3.52 -4.34
C GLU A 104 5.18 4.18 -3.02
N MET A 105 4.51 5.34 -3.09
CA MET A 105 4.03 6.02 -1.89
C MET A 105 2.81 5.32 -1.27
N ALA A 106 1.90 4.79 -2.09
CA ALA A 106 0.76 4.02 -1.63
C ALA A 106 1.17 2.68 -1.02
N ASP A 107 2.15 1.99 -1.61
CA ASP A 107 2.70 0.73 -1.10
C ASP A 107 3.39 0.92 0.26
N ALA A 108 4.04 2.06 0.47
CA ALA A 108 4.82 2.32 1.68
C ALA A 108 4.01 2.98 2.81
N GLU A 109 3.05 3.84 2.47
CA GLU A 109 2.35 4.71 3.44
C GLU A 109 0.81 4.58 3.37
N GLY A 110 0.29 3.69 2.53
CA GLY A 110 -1.13 3.55 2.25
C GLY A 110 -1.66 4.63 1.30
N LEU A 111 -2.84 4.39 0.73
CA LEU A 111 -3.44 5.31 -0.25
C LEU A 111 -3.74 6.70 0.32
N ALA A 112 -4.05 6.77 1.61
CA ALA A 112 -4.37 8.03 2.29
C ALA A 112 -3.20 9.04 2.21
N ALA A 113 -1.95 8.56 2.16
CA ALA A 113 -0.77 9.40 1.99
C ALA A 113 -0.64 10.00 0.58
N VAL A 114 -1.29 9.38 -0.42
CA VAL A 114 -1.28 9.83 -1.82
C VAL A 114 -1.96 11.19 -1.99
N SER A 115 -1.13 12.21 -2.20
CA SER A 115 -1.55 13.57 -2.49
C SER A 115 -0.72 14.17 -3.61
N MET A 116 -1.31 15.07 -4.40
CA MET A 116 -0.59 15.77 -5.47
C MET A 116 0.67 16.47 -4.96
N ARG A 117 0.61 17.07 -3.77
CA ARG A 117 1.76 17.72 -3.13
C ARG A 117 2.82 16.72 -2.69
N GLY A 118 2.42 15.60 -2.10
CA GLY A 118 3.35 14.54 -1.68
C GLY A 118 4.11 13.95 -2.87
N VAL A 119 3.40 13.62 -3.94
CA VAL A 119 3.98 13.10 -5.20
C VAL A 119 4.94 14.12 -5.81
N ALA A 120 4.55 15.40 -5.87
CA ALA A 120 5.39 16.47 -6.40
C ALA A 120 6.68 16.63 -5.58
N GLY A 121 6.57 16.60 -4.26
CA GLY A 121 7.70 16.66 -3.34
C GLY A 121 8.69 15.50 -3.53
N ARG A 122 8.19 14.27 -3.69
CA ARG A 122 9.05 13.09 -3.96
C ARG A 122 9.74 13.18 -5.32
N LEU A 123 9.11 13.81 -6.31
CA LEU A 123 9.67 14.03 -7.64
C LEU A 123 10.56 15.27 -7.77
N GLY A 124 10.67 16.09 -6.71
CA GLY A 124 11.35 17.39 -6.80
C GLY A 124 10.71 18.36 -7.79
N ALA A 125 9.44 18.17 -8.13
CA ALA A 125 8.70 18.94 -9.11
C ALA A 125 7.66 19.86 -8.43
N SER A 126 7.14 20.85 -9.17
CA SER A 126 5.97 21.61 -8.72
C SER A 126 4.68 20.81 -8.93
N THR A 127 3.68 20.98 -8.07
CA THR A 127 2.33 20.41 -8.27
C THR A 127 1.72 20.83 -9.60
N MET A 128 1.94 22.08 -10.03
CA MET A 128 1.52 22.57 -11.35
C MET A 128 2.14 21.77 -12.51
N SER A 129 3.33 21.20 -12.31
CA SER A 129 3.95 20.36 -13.33
C SER A 129 3.29 18.98 -13.43
N LEU A 130 2.84 18.41 -12.30
CA LEU A 130 2.10 17.15 -12.32
C LEU A 130 0.78 17.27 -13.08
N TYR A 131 0.09 18.41 -12.95
CA TYR A 131 -1.20 18.61 -13.61
C TYR A 131 -1.16 18.56 -15.14
N ARG A 132 0.04 18.65 -15.75
CA ARG A 132 0.22 18.40 -17.20
C ARG A 132 0.12 16.92 -17.57
N HIS A 133 0.31 16.02 -16.62
CA HIS A 133 0.33 14.58 -16.83
C HIS A 133 -0.93 13.89 -16.30
N VAL A 134 -1.50 14.42 -15.22
CA VAL A 134 -2.67 13.89 -14.50
C VAL A 134 -3.60 15.03 -14.09
N ARG A 135 -4.91 14.88 -14.33
CA ARG A 135 -5.88 15.96 -14.13
C ARG A 135 -6.11 16.28 -12.66
N ASP A 136 -6.22 15.27 -11.83
CA ASP A 136 -6.49 15.36 -10.40
C ASP A 136 -6.05 14.07 -9.68
N LYS A 137 -6.35 13.98 -8.37
CA LYS A 137 -6.03 12.80 -7.56
C LYS A 137 -6.82 11.56 -8.02
N ASP A 138 -8.06 11.71 -8.47
CA ASP A 138 -8.87 10.56 -8.89
C ASP A 138 -8.38 9.98 -10.21
N ASP A 139 -7.98 10.84 -11.16
CA ASP A 139 -7.30 10.48 -12.40
C ASP A 139 -5.98 9.76 -12.13
N LEU A 140 -5.18 10.28 -11.18
CA LEU A 140 -3.94 9.64 -10.75
C LEU A 140 -4.20 8.24 -10.16
N VAL A 141 -5.20 8.08 -9.29
CA VAL A 141 -5.56 6.77 -8.71
C VAL A 141 -6.02 5.80 -9.80
N GLY A 142 -6.78 6.27 -10.80
CA GLY A 142 -7.16 5.45 -11.95
C GLY A 142 -5.94 4.90 -12.71
N LEU A 143 -4.97 5.77 -13.00
CA LEU A 143 -3.72 5.37 -13.65
C LEU A 143 -2.87 4.44 -12.79
N MET A 144 -2.85 4.64 -11.47
CA MET A 144 -2.17 3.74 -10.53
C MET A 144 -2.78 2.34 -10.59
N ILE A 145 -4.11 2.22 -10.58
CA ILE A 145 -4.82 0.93 -10.69
C ILE A 145 -4.44 0.23 -11.99
N ASP A 146 -4.51 0.93 -13.13
CA ASP A 146 -4.15 0.35 -14.42
C ASP A 146 -2.68 -0.08 -14.49
N ALA A 147 -1.77 0.70 -13.90
CA ALA A 147 -0.36 0.37 -13.87
C ALA A 147 -0.10 -0.91 -13.06
N VAL A 148 -0.63 -1.01 -11.84
CA VAL A 148 -0.40 -2.19 -10.98
C VAL A 148 -1.07 -3.44 -11.52
N LEU A 149 -2.27 -3.34 -12.10
CA LEU A 149 -2.90 -4.50 -12.77
C LEU A 149 -2.10 -4.92 -14.02
N GLY A 150 -1.38 -3.99 -14.65
CA GLY A 150 -0.47 -4.28 -15.76
C GLY A 150 0.74 -5.13 -15.37
N GLU A 151 1.11 -5.19 -14.10
CA GLU A 151 2.21 -6.03 -13.59
C GLU A 151 1.82 -7.52 -13.53
N PHE A 152 0.52 -7.83 -13.60
CA PHE A 152 -0.04 -9.19 -13.47
C PHE A 152 -0.79 -9.59 -14.75
N PRO A 153 -0.10 -9.76 -15.89
CA PRO A 153 -0.74 -10.07 -17.15
C PRO A 153 -1.43 -11.44 -17.11
N LEU A 154 -2.63 -11.50 -17.69
CA LEU A 154 -3.27 -12.76 -18.04
C LEU A 154 -2.52 -13.40 -19.22
N PRO A 155 -2.31 -14.73 -19.24
CA PRO A 155 -1.59 -15.38 -20.32
C PRO A 155 -2.39 -15.29 -21.63
N GLU A 156 -1.67 -15.18 -22.75
CA GLU A 156 -2.27 -15.15 -24.08
C GLU A 156 -3.06 -16.43 -24.40
N GLU A 157 -2.55 -17.57 -23.94
CA GLU A 157 -3.21 -18.87 -24.05
C GLU A 157 -3.88 -19.23 -22.72
N PRO A 158 -5.22 -19.28 -22.65
CA PRO A 158 -5.91 -19.67 -21.44
C PRO A 158 -5.72 -21.16 -21.12
N PRO A 159 -5.57 -21.52 -19.84
CA PRO A 159 -5.60 -22.92 -19.44
C PRO A 159 -6.96 -23.54 -19.79
N PRO A 160 -7.01 -24.87 -20.05
CA PRO A 160 -8.24 -25.54 -20.43
C PRO A 160 -9.23 -25.60 -19.26
N GLY A 161 -10.52 -25.42 -19.57
CA GLY A 161 -11.62 -25.54 -18.62
C GLY A 161 -11.86 -24.29 -17.78
N TRP A 162 -13.13 -24.06 -17.43
CA TRP A 162 -13.57 -22.90 -16.67
C TRP A 162 -12.82 -22.78 -15.33
N ARG A 163 -12.62 -23.91 -14.64
CA ARG A 163 -12.05 -23.92 -13.29
C ARG A 163 -10.63 -23.38 -13.26
N ALA A 164 -9.75 -23.90 -14.13
CA ALA A 164 -8.35 -23.47 -14.16
C ALA A 164 -8.22 -21.98 -14.50
N ARG A 165 -9.10 -21.47 -15.37
CA ARG A 165 -9.14 -20.04 -15.73
C ARG A 165 -9.57 -19.16 -14.57
N LEU A 166 -10.59 -19.57 -13.80
CA LEU A 166 -11.04 -18.85 -12.61
C LEU A 166 -10.01 -18.90 -11.48
N GLU A 167 -9.39 -20.06 -11.25
CA GLU A 167 -8.30 -20.19 -10.28
C GLU A 167 -7.12 -19.27 -10.62
N LEU A 168 -6.69 -19.24 -11.88
CA LEU A 168 -5.64 -18.35 -12.34
C LEU A 168 -6.00 -16.88 -12.12
N SER A 169 -7.21 -16.47 -12.49
CA SER A 169 -7.67 -15.10 -12.30
C SER A 169 -7.69 -14.71 -10.82
N ALA A 170 -8.15 -15.60 -9.95
CA ALA A 170 -8.18 -15.35 -8.50
C ALA A 170 -6.77 -15.22 -7.92
N ARG A 171 -5.83 -16.09 -8.33
CA ARG A 171 -4.43 -16.04 -7.88
C ARG A 171 -3.68 -14.80 -8.37
N LEU A 172 -3.91 -14.37 -9.61
CA LEU A 172 -3.33 -13.13 -10.13
C LEU A 172 -3.86 -11.90 -9.37
N GLN A 173 -5.17 -11.87 -9.11
CA GLN A 173 -5.78 -10.81 -8.31
C GLN A 173 -5.24 -10.82 -6.87
N TRP A 174 -5.10 -11.99 -6.25
CA TRP A 174 -4.50 -12.14 -4.93
C TRP A 174 -3.06 -11.62 -4.90
N ALA A 175 -2.24 -12.00 -5.89
CA ALA A 175 -0.87 -11.51 -6.01
C ALA A 175 -0.80 -9.98 -6.17
N ALA A 176 -1.71 -9.39 -6.94
CA ALA A 176 -1.82 -7.93 -7.07
C ALA A 176 -2.15 -7.25 -5.74
N TYR A 177 -3.11 -7.76 -4.98
CA TYR A 177 -3.44 -7.21 -3.65
C TYR A 177 -2.30 -7.40 -2.65
N ARG A 178 -1.60 -8.53 -2.67
CA ARG A 178 -0.43 -8.74 -1.82
C ARG A 178 0.70 -7.78 -2.10
N ARG A 179 0.93 -7.48 -3.37
CA ARG A 179 1.97 -6.53 -3.79
C ARG A 179 1.56 -5.10 -3.47
N HIS A 180 0.27 -4.78 -3.64
CA HIS A 180 -0.31 -3.44 -3.51
C HIS A 180 -1.59 -3.45 -2.64
N PRO A 181 -1.47 -3.54 -1.30
CA PRO A 181 -2.64 -3.76 -0.41
C PRO A 181 -3.73 -2.70 -0.49
N TRP A 182 -3.35 -1.45 -0.79
CA TRP A 182 -4.29 -0.36 -1.01
C TRP A 182 -5.27 -0.60 -2.17
N LEU A 183 -4.94 -1.50 -3.11
CA LEU A 183 -5.79 -1.81 -4.26
C LEU A 183 -7.11 -2.48 -3.84
N ALA A 184 -7.14 -3.17 -2.70
CA ALA A 184 -8.34 -3.81 -2.16
C ALA A 184 -9.44 -2.80 -1.79
N TRP A 185 -9.08 -1.55 -1.45
CA TRP A 185 -10.04 -0.54 -0.96
C TRP A 185 -10.49 0.47 -2.02
N VAL A 186 -9.73 0.64 -3.10
CA VAL A 186 -10.06 1.60 -4.18
C VAL A 186 -11.13 1.11 -5.15
N THR A 187 -11.34 -0.19 -5.18
CA THR A 187 -12.13 -0.84 -6.22
C THR A 187 -13.54 -1.11 -5.70
N SER A 188 -14.46 -0.18 -5.98
CA SER A 188 -15.85 -0.28 -5.52
C SER A 188 -16.65 -1.25 -6.38
N LEU A 189 -17.24 -2.26 -5.75
CA LEU A 189 -18.21 -3.17 -6.36
C LEU A 189 -19.49 -2.47 -6.83
N THR A 190 -19.94 -1.47 -6.09
CA THR A 190 -21.23 -0.80 -6.34
C THR A 190 -21.10 0.43 -7.23
N ARG A 191 -19.88 1.00 -7.34
CA ARG A 191 -19.56 2.13 -8.22
C ARG A 191 -18.21 1.90 -8.89
N PRO A 192 -18.11 0.90 -9.80
CA PRO A 192 -16.85 0.56 -10.43
C PRO A 192 -16.33 1.73 -11.26
N ARG A 193 -15.03 2.01 -11.13
CA ARG A 193 -14.34 2.95 -12.00
C ARG A 193 -13.99 2.25 -13.31
N PRO A 194 -14.20 2.87 -14.47
CA PRO A 194 -13.74 2.32 -15.74
C PRO A 194 -12.21 2.19 -15.72
N SER A 195 -11.71 0.95 -15.84
CA SER A 195 -10.28 0.63 -15.92
C SER A 195 -10.10 -0.49 -16.95
N PRO A 196 -9.27 -0.29 -17.99
CA PRO A 196 -8.92 -1.34 -18.93
C PRO A 196 -8.34 -2.59 -18.25
N GLY A 197 -7.55 -2.41 -17.18
CA GLY A 197 -7.02 -3.52 -16.39
C GLY A 197 -8.13 -4.37 -15.79
N LEU A 198 -9.04 -3.74 -15.05
CA LEU A 198 -10.17 -4.45 -14.42
C LEU A 198 -11.07 -5.12 -15.45
N LEU A 199 -11.36 -4.44 -16.56
CA LEU A 199 -12.22 -4.98 -17.61
C LEU A 199 -11.61 -6.25 -18.25
N ARG A 200 -10.28 -6.32 -18.41
CA ARG A 200 -9.62 -7.55 -18.89
C ARG A 200 -9.81 -8.73 -17.94
N HIS A 201 -9.72 -8.51 -16.62
CA HIS A 201 -9.97 -9.56 -15.63
C HIS A 201 -11.45 -9.98 -15.60
N THR A 202 -12.38 -9.03 -15.73
CA THR A 202 -13.81 -9.33 -15.85
C THR A 202 -14.09 -10.15 -17.10
N GLU A 203 -13.59 -9.72 -18.26
CA GLU A 203 -13.73 -10.44 -19.53
C GLU A 203 -13.17 -11.86 -19.42
N TRP A 204 -12.01 -12.04 -18.82
CA TRP A 204 -11.41 -13.35 -18.60
C TRP A 204 -12.30 -14.30 -17.81
N ALA A 205 -12.87 -13.82 -16.71
CA ALA A 205 -13.75 -14.60 -15.85
C ALA A 205 -15.08 -14.94 -16.53
N LEU A 206 -15.66 -14.00 -17.28
CA LEU A 206 -16.88 -14.23 -18.05
C LEU A 206 -16.63 -15.23 -19.19
N ALA A 207 -15.55 -15.05 -19.95
CA ALA A 207 -15.16 -15.97 -21.02
C ALA A 207 -14.78 -17.36 -20.49
N ALA A 208 -14.42 -17.51 -19.21
CA ALA A 208 -14.18 -18.81 -18.60
C ALA A 208 -15.45 -19.63 -18.44
N VAL A 209 -16.59 -18.99 -18.20
CA VAL A 209 -17.88 -19.65 -17.98
C VAL A 209 -18.85 -19.51 -19.16
N ASP A 210 -18.45 -18.78 -20.20
CA ASP A 210 -19.18 -18.72 -21.46
C ASP A 210 -19.27 -20.10 -22.14
N GLY A 211 -20.38 -20.37 -22.82
CA GLY A 211 -20.65 -21.66 -23.45
C GLY A 211 -21.14 -22.77 -22.50
N HIS A 212 -21.30 -22.50 -21.21
CA HIS A 212 -21.85 -23.43 -20.20
C HIS A 212 -23.36 -23.23 -19.95
N GLY A 213 -24.12 -22.75 -20.93
CA GLY A 213 -25.59 -22.60 -20.83
C GLY A 213 -26.10 -21.57 -19.80
N LEU A 214 -25.21 -20.81 -19.16
CA LEU A 214 -25.54 -19.84 -18.14
C LEU A 214 -26.24 -18.60 -18.70
N ALA A 215 -27.23 -18.09 -17.97
CA ALA A 215 -27.78 -16.77 -18.22
C ALA A 215 -26.73 -15.67 -17.93
N PRO A 216 -26.74 -14.53 -18.66
CA PRO A 216 -25.76 -13.46 -18.46
C PRO A 216 -25.68 -12.92 -17.02
N ASP A 217 -26.81 -12.90 -16.30
CA ASP A 217 -26.82 -12.45 -14.90
C ASP A 217 -26.12 -13.47 -13.98
N ALA A 218 -26.24 -14.77 -14.26
CA ALA A 218 -25.52 -15.82 -13.54
C ALA A 218 -24.01 -15.72 -13.75
N MET A 219 -23.56 -15.48 -15.00
CA MET A 219 -22.14 -15.27 -15.31
C MET A 219 -21.57 -14.08 -14.52
N MET A 220 -22.32 -12.96 -14.48
CA MET A 220 -21.91 -11.77 -13.73
C MET A 220 -21.87 -12.03 -12.22
N ARG A 221 -22.86 -12.75 -11.67
CA ARG A 221 -22.87 -13.13 -10.24
C ARG A 221 -21.66 -13.99 -9.88
N ILE A 222 -21.29 -14.96 -10.73
CA ILE A 222 -20.11 -15.80 -10.54
C ILE A 222 -18.84 -14.94 -10.48
N HIS A 223 -18.67 -14.02 -11.43
CA HIS A 223 -17.54 -13.11 -11.44
C HIS A 223 -17.49 -12.24 -10.17
N ILE A 224 -18.61 -11.62 -9.79
CA ILE A 224 -18.69 -10.76 -8.60
C ILE A 224 -18.41 -11.55 -7.33
N LEU A 225 -18.91 -12.78 -7.19
CA LEU A 225 -18.66 -13.64 -6.03
C LEU A 225 -17.19 -13.98 -5.89
N LEU A 226 -16.54 -14.41 -6.98
CA LEU A 226 -15.12 -14.71 -6.98
C LEU A 226 -14.30 -13.48 -6.61
N TYR A 227 -14.58 -12.34 -7.25
CA TYR A 227 -13.92 -11.07 -6.99
C TYR A 227 -14.09 -10.63 -5.52
N SER A 228 -15.33 -10.71 -5.00
CA SER A 228 -15.64 -10.31 -3.62
C SER A 228 -14.95 -11.19 -2.59
N TYR A 229 -14.80 -12.49 -2.88
CA TYR A 229 -14.06 -13.43 -2.05
C TYR A 229 -12.59 -13.01 -1.92
N VAL A 230 -11.90 -12.78 -3.04
CA VAL A 230 -10.48 -12.39 -3.02
C VAL A 230 -10.30 -11.01 -2.39
N GLN A 231 -11.13 -10.03 -2.77
CA GLN A 231 -11.09 -8.68 -2.19
C GLN A 231 -11.37 -8.69 -0.69
N GLY A 232 -12.31 -9.51 -0.22
CA GLY A 232 -12.71 -9.58 1.19
C GLY A 232 -11.57 -10.07 2.09
N ILE A 233 -10.79 -11.06 1.64
CA ILE A 233 -9.59 -11.49 2.35
C ILE A 233 -8.52 -10.41 2.26
N ALA A 234 -8.27 -9.89 1.06
CA ALA A 234 -7.23 -8.90 0.80
C ALA A 234 -7.41 -7.57 1.53
N ALA A 235 -8.64 -7.20 1.87
CA ALA A 235 -8.94 -5.98 2.62
C ALA A 235 -8.22 -5.94 3.99
N ASN A 236 -7.86 -7.10 4.55
CA ASN A 236 -7.13 -7.21 5.82
C ASN A 236 -5.63 -6.92 5.67
N LEU A 237 -5.04 -7.06 4.47
CA LEU A 237 -3.60 -6.86 4.25
C LEU A 237 -3.16 -5.42 4.59
N GLU A 238 -3.92 -4.41 4.17
CA GLU A 238 -3.60 -3.01 4.49
C GLU A 238 -3.79 -2.72 5.99
N LEU A 239 -4.79 -3.35 6.63
CA LEU A 239 -5.04 -3.19 8.07
C LEU A 239 -3.90 -3.79 8.90
N GLU A 240 -3.44 -4.99 8.57
CA GLU A 240 -2.29 -5.66 9.21
C GLU A 240 -1.03 -4.78 9.07
N GLN A 241 -0.74 -4.30 7.85
CA GLN A 241 0.41 -3.42 7.62
C GLN A 241 0.34 -2.11 8.42
N GLN A 242 -0.84 -1.49 8.51
CA GLN A 242 -1.04 -0.28 9.29
C GLN A 242 -0.90 -0.54 10.80
N ALA A 243 -1.45 -1.66 11.29
CA ALA A 243 -1.36 -2.06 12.70
C ALA A 243 0.09 -2.34 13.10
N GLN A 244 0.82 -3.10 12.28
CA GLN A 244 2.24 -3.37 12.49
C GLN A 244 3.09 -2.09 12.41
N ALA A 245 2.82 -1.20 11.46
CA ALA A 245 3.53 0.08 11.37
C ALA A 245 3.28 0.99 12.59
N ALA A 246 2.08 0.94 13.17
CA ALA A 246 1.70 1.75 14.33
C ALA A 246 2.22 1.17 15.65
N THR A 247 2.22 -0.15 15.81
CA THR A 247 2.55 -0.84 17.07
C THR A 247 3.98 -1.37 17.11
N GLY A 248 4.58 -1.64 15.96
CA GLY A 248 5.87 -2.31 15.81
C GLY A 248 5.84 -3.82 16.09
N LEU A 249 4.65 -4.40 16.31
CA LEU A 249 4.45 -5.82 16.61
C LEU A 249 3.96 -6.55 15.37
N THR A 250 4.35 -7.80 15.21
CA THR A 250 3.65 -8.75 14.33
C THR A 250 2.24 -9.03 14.85
N ASP A 251 1.37 -9.56 14.01
CA ASP A 251 -0.01 -9.87 14.41
C ASP A 251 -0.05 -10.94 15.50
N GLU A 252 0.84 -11.94 15.43
CA GLU A 252 1.03 -12.96 16.48
C GLU A 252 1.40 -12.32 17.83
N GLU A 253 2.45 -11.48 17.85
CA GLU A 253 2.88 -10.77 19.06
C GLU A 253 1.79 -9.83 19.60
N TRP A 254 1.01 -9.21 18.70
CA TRP A 254 -0.11 -8.37 19.09
C TRP A 254 -1.22 -9.19 19.73
N MET A 255 -1.56 -10.34 19.17
CA MET A 255 -2.56 -11.27 19.71
C MET A 255 -2.13 -11.83 21.05
N ASP A 256 -0.89 -12.31 21.19
CA ASP A 256 -0.36 -12.82 22.46
C ASP A 256 -0.42 -11.77 23.58
N ARG A 257 -0.12 -10.51 23.24
CA ARG A 257 -0.08 -9.41 24.20
C ARG A 257 -1.45 -8.81 24.52
N ASN A 258 -2.37 -8.81 23.57
CA ASN A 258 -3.62 -8.02 23.65
C ASN A 258 -4.90 -8.85 23.52
N ALA A 259 -4.82 -10.17 23.29
CA ALA A 259 -6.00 -11.02 23.15
C ALA A 259 -6.90 -10.92 24.40
N PRO A 260 -8.11 -10.34 24.29
CA PRO A 260 -9.04 -10.25 25.41
C PRO A 260 -9.77 -11.57 25.66
N TYR A 261 -9.48 -12.61 24.88
CA TYR A 261 -10.22 -13.87 24.88
C TYR A 261 -10.28 -14.55 26.26
N PRO A 262 -9.21 -14.66 27.06
CA PRO A 262 -9.33 -15.30 28.36
C PRO A 262 -10.37 -14.63 29.28
N ALA A 263 -10.40 -13.29 29.28
CA ALA A 263 -11.34 -12.52 30.08
C ALA A 263 -12.78 -12.57 29.53
N LEU A 264 -12.96 -12.67 28.22
CA LEU A 264 -14.27 -12.77 27.57
C LEU A 264 -14.85 -14.19 27.68
N LEU A 265 -14.02 -15.22 27.49
CA LEU A 265 -14.41 -16.63 27.59
C LEU A 265 -14.77 -17.00 29.04
N ALA A 266 -14.10 -16.41 30.02
CA ALA A 266 -14.43 -16.57 31.44
C ALA A 266 -15.84 -16.06 31.82
N GLN A 267 -16.43 -15.16 31.02
CA GLN A 267 -17.82 -14.68 31.24
C GLN A 267 -18.87 -15.70 30.77
N GLY A 268 -18.46 -16.77 30.07
CA GLY A 268 -19.34 -17.82 29.54
C GLY A 268 -20.11 -17.39 28.29
N GLY A 269 -20.90 -18.31 27.73
CA GLY A 269 -21.78 -18.04 26.58
C GLY A 269 -21.22 -18.39 25.19
N TYR A 270 -19.97 -18.88 25.10
CA TYR A 270 -19.30 -19.18 23.82
C TYR A 270 -18.81 -20.64 23.72
N PRO A 271 -19.65 -21.66 23.99
CA PRO A 271 -19.18 -23.04 24.17
C PRO A 271 -18.46 -23.62 22.94
N THR A 272 -18.93 -23.34 21.73
CA THR A 272 -18.30 -23.82 20.50
C THR A 272 -16.96 -23.14 20.24
N PHE A 273 -16.86 -21.83 20.47
CA PHE A 273 -15.63 -21.08 20.25
C PHE A 273 -14.54 -21.48 21.25
N VAL A 274 -14.90 -21.62 22.54
CA VAL A 274 -14.00 -22.17 23.57
C VAL A 274 -13.46 -23.52 23.14
N LYS A 275 -14.35 -24.46 22.78
CA LYS A 275 -13.94 -25.80 22.32
C LYS A 275 -12.95 -25.73 21.15
N VAL A 276 -13.24 -24.93 20.13
CA VAL A 276 -12.37 -24.81 18.95
C VAL A 276 -11.01 -24.22 19.33
N VAL A 277 -10.97 -23.16 20.14
CA VAL A 277 -9.72 -22.53 20.58
C VAL A 277 -8.88 -23.49 21.45
N GLU A 278 -9.52 -24.24 22.34
CA GLU A 278 -8.88 -25.28 23.15
C GLU A 278 -8.31 -26.41 22.28
N ASP A 279 -9.09 -26.92 21.32
CA ASP A 279 -8.69 -27.98 20.39
C ASP A 279 -7.54 -27.53 19.46
N LEU A 280 -7.48 -26.24 19.13
CA LEU A 280 -6.40 -25.64 18.34
C LEU A 280 -5.09 -25.44 19.13
N GLY A 281 -5.13 -25.50 20.46
CA GLY A 281 -3.95 -25.55 21.32
C GLY A 281 -3.07 -24.28 21.34
N GLY A 282 -3.52 -23.17 20.76
CA GLY A 282 -2.71 -21.95 20.60
C GLY A 282 -1.84 -21.91 19.34
N ASP A 283 -1.78 -22.99 18.56
CA ASP A 283 -0.95 -23.11 17.35
C ASP A 283 -1.64 -22.55 16.08
N PHE A 284 -2.82 -21.94 16.22
CA PHE A 284 -3.55 -21.37 15.09
C PHE A 284 -3.01 -19.99 14.72
N GLU A 285 -2.13 -19.97 13.71
CA GLU A 285 -1.69 -18.75 13.04
C GLU A 285 -2.62 -18.41 11.89
N LEU A 286 -3.22 -17.22 11.92
CA LEU A 286 -4.02 -16.71 10.81
C LEU A 286 -3.10 -16.23 9.69
N ASP A 287 -2.84 -17.11 8.74
CA ASP A 287 -2.12 -16.79 7.50
C ASP A 287 -3.14 -16.53 6.38
N LEU A 288 -3.14 -15.29 5.86
CA LEU A 288 -4.07 -14.88 4.80
C LEU A 288 -3.82 -15.59 3.46
N ASP A 289 -2.59 -15.97 3.13
CA ASP A 289 -2.28 -16.77 1.93
C ASP A 289 -2.93 -18.16 2.04
N ARG A 290 -2.79 -18.79 3.22
CA ARG A 290 -3.42 -20.09 3.49
C ARG A 290 -4.94 -19.98 3.50
N LEU A 291 -5.49 -18.91 4.07
CA LEU A 291 -6.94 -18.68 4.07
C LEU A 291 -7.50 -18.49 2.65
N PHE A 292 -6.78 -17.76 1.81
CA PHE A 292 -7.12 -17.59 0.39
C PHE A 292 -7.10 -18.91 -0.39
N GLU A 293 -6.04 -19.71 -0.30
CA GLU A 293 -6.01 -20.99 -1.01
C GLU A 293 -7.02 -22.00 -0.43
N PHE A 294 -7.22 -21.99 0.89
CA PHE A 294 -8.20 -22.84 1.55
C PHE A 294 -9.63 -22.56 1.09
N GLY A 295 -10.04 -21.29 0.99
CA GLY A 295 -11.42 -20.94 0.63
C GLY A 295 -11.69 -20.92 -0.88
N LEU A 296 -10.67 -20.73 -1.73
CA LEU A 296 -10.82 -20.70 -3.18
C LEU A 296 -11.39 -22.03 -3.70
N ARG A 297 -10.87 -23.15 -3.21
CA ARG A 297 -11.29 -24.48 -3.67
C ARG A 297 -12.78 -24.77 -3.35
N PRO A 298 -13.25 -24.66 -2.09
CA PRO A 298 -14.67 -24.82 -1.76
C PRO A 298 -15.59 -23.84 -2.48
N LEU A 299 -15.15 -22.60 -2.70
CA LEU A 299 -15.91 -21.62 -3.47
C LEU A 299 -16.15 -22.12 -4.90
N LEU A 300 -15.10 -22.55 -5.59
CA LEU A 300 -15.20 -23.06 -6.96
C LEU A 300 -15.95 -24.40 -7.01
N ASP A 301 -15.80 -25.27 -6.01
CA ASP A 301 -16.57 -26.51 -5.90
C ASP A 301 -18.08 -26.23 -5.79
N GLY A 302 -18.47 -25.21 -5.02
CA GLY A 302 -19.86 -24.75 -4.95
C GLY A 302 -20.37 -24.15 -6.26
N LEU A 303 -19.52 -23.39 -6.98
CA LEU A 303 -19.86 -22.80 -8.27
C LEU A 303 -19.96 -23.84 -9.40
N ALA A 304 -19.22 -24.95 -9.31
CA ALA A 304 -19.31 -26.06 -10.27
C ALA A 304 -20.75 -26.56 -10.41
N LEU A 305 -21.51 -26.63 -9.30
CA LEU A 305 -22.91 -27.04 -9.31
C LEU A 305 -23.82 -26.13 -10.11
N ILE A 306 -23.44 -24.87 -10.32
CA ILE A 306 -24.17 -23.90 -11.13
C ILE A 306 -23.69 -23.97 -12.58
N ILE A 307 -22.38 -23.97 -12.79
CA ILE A 307 -21.74 -23.95 -14.11
C ILE A 307 -21.98 -25.24 -14.89
N GLU A 308 -21.95 -26.40 -14.24
CA GLU A 308 -22.08 -27.70 -14.91
C GLU A 308 -23.54 -28.13 -15.10
N ARG A 309 -24.49 -27.40 -14.51
CA ARG A 309 -25.93 -27.64 -14.65
C ARG A 309 -26.63 -26.67 -15.61
N GLY A 310 -25.96 -25.59 -15.99
CA GLY A 310 -26.41 -24.67 -17.05
C GLY A 310 -26.33 -25.33 -18.42
#